data_AF-A0AAW2V873-F1
#
_entry.id   AF-A0AAW2V873-F1
#
_cell.length_a   1.000
_cell.length_b   1.000
_cell.length_c   1.000
_cell.angle_alpha   90.00
_cell.angle_beta   90.00
_cell.angle_gamma   90.00
#
_symmetry.space_group_name_H-M   'P 1'
#
loop_
_entity.id
_entity.type
_entity.pdbx_description
1 polymer ?
#
loop_
_entity_poly.entity_id
_entity_poly.type
_entity_poly.pdbx_seq_one_letter_code
_entity_poly.pdbx_strand_id
1 'polypeptide(L)'
;MQNFIVPVAHYAAEVNFVVKDNDIVGSQHIGTVSVPLEHIYGGGKIQGFFPILNASGKPCKVGAVLSLSIQYNPIEQLSIYHHGIGAGPHYPGVPGTYFPLRRGGTVTLYQDAHVPDGCLPNLRLDNGHNICMGNVGVTSLTQYAVLDA
;
A
#
# COMPACT_ATOMS: atom_id res chain seq x y z
N MET A 1 18.89 3.02 8.14
CA MET A 1 17.60 2.81 8.85
C MET A 1 16.57 2.46 7.79
N GLN A 2 15.82 1.37 7.96
CA GLN A 2 14.74 1.00 7.03
C GLN A 2 13.41 1.49 7.58
N ASN A 3 12.52 1.96 6.70
CA ASN A 3 11.20 2.46 7.06
C ASN A 3 10.16 1.70 6.26
N PHE A 4 9.07 1.33 6.91
CA PHE A 4 7.98 0.57 6.32
C PHE A 4 6.65 1.24 6.66
N ILE A 5 5.77 1.32 5.66
CA ILE A 5 4.36 1.63 5.87
C ILE A 5 3.61 0.33 5.59
N VAL A 6 3.02 -0.24 6.63
CA VAL A 6 2.34 -1.53 6.56
C VAL A 6 0.85 -1.31 6.80
N PRO A 7 0.00 -1.46 5.77
CA PRO A 7 -1.44 -1.50 5.96
C PRO A 7 -1.80 -2.72 6.82
N VAL A 8 -2.61 -2.52 7.86
CA VAL A 8 -3.01 -3.59 8.78
C VAL A 8 -4.52 -3.64 8.94
N ALA A 9 -5.07 -4.86 8.98
CA ALA A 9 -6.48 -5.14 9.22
C ALA A 9 -6.63 -6.44 10.03
N HIS A 10 -5.80 -6.60 11.06
CA HIS A 10 -5.69 -7.82 11.86
C HIS A 10 -6.01 -7.58 13.32
N TYR A 11 -6.64 -8.57 13.97
CA TYR A 11 -6.61 -8.70 15.41
C TYR A 11 -5.31 -9.38 15.83
N ALA A 12 -4.58 -8.82 16.79
CA ALA A 12 -3.35 -9.39 17.32
C ALA A 12 -3.15 -8.97 18.77
N ALA A 13 -2.33 -9.72 19.51
CA ALA A 13 -1.88 -9.33 20.85
C ALA A 13 -0.56 -8.53 20.80
N GLU A 14 0.26 -8.77 19.76
CA GLU A 14 1.61 -8.23 19.65
C GLU A 14 2.05 -8.12 18.17
N VAL A 15 3.07 -7.30 17.93
CA VAL A 15 3.85 -7.26 16.69
C VAL A 15 5.18 -7.95 16.92
N ASN A 16 5.50 -8.93 16.08
CA ASN A 16 6.71 -9.73 16.18
C ASN A 16 7.72 -9.36 15.11
N PHE A 17 8.91 -8.94 15.53
CA PHE A 17 10.08 -8.72 14.67
C PHE A 17 11.01 -9.92 14.77
N VAL A 18 11.04 -10.72 13.71
CA VAL A 18 11.84 -11.95 13.66
C VAL A 18 13.16 -11.64 12.97
N VAL A 19 14.26 -11.82 13.70
CA VAL A 19 15.62 -11.66 13.18
C VAL A 19 16.11 -13.01 12.69
N LYS A 20 16.53 -13.05 11.43
CA LYS A 20 17.06 -14.24 10.77
C LYS A 20 18.38 -13.91 10.09
N ASP A 21 19.27 -14.89 10.03
CA ASP A 21 20.36 -14.91 9.08
C ASP A 21 19.90 -15.62 7.81
N ASN A 22 20.33 -15.14 6.65
CA ASN A 22 19.89 -15.68 5.37
C ASN A 22 21.12 -16.05 4.53
N ASP A 23 21.51 -17.33 4.64
CA ASP A 23 22.66 -17.89 3.96
C ASP A 23 22.26 -18.54 2.63
N ILE A 24 23.25 -18.80 1.77
CA ILE A 24 23.07 -19.46 0.45
C ILE A 24 22.32 -20.80 0.58
N VAL A 25 22.43 -21.47 1.72
CA VAL A 25 21.87 -22.81 1.98
C VAL A 25 20.52 -22.75 2.72
N GLY A 26 20.11 -21.59 3.26
CA GLY A 26 18.84 -21.42 3.96
C GLY A 26 18.82 -20.29 4.99
N SER A 27 17.67 -20.11 5.67
CA SER A 27 17.50 -19.08 6.70
C SER A 27 17.60 -19.64 8.12
N GLN A 28 18.47 -19.10 8.96
CA GLN A 28 18.59 -19.45 10.38
C GLN A 28 17.89 -18.42 11.26
N HIS A 29 17.04 -18.86 12.20
CA HIS A 29 16.42 -17.97 13.19
C HIS A 29 17.42 -17.57 14.28
N ILE A 30 17.57 -16.26 14.49
CA ILE A 30 18.44 -15.68 15.53
C ILE A 30 17.63 -15.40 16.80
N GLY A 31 16.45 -14.82 16.64
CA GLY A 31 15.57 -14.46 17.74
C GLY A 31 14.42 -13.56 17.33
N THR A 32 13.63 -13.15 18.30
CA THR A 32 12.41 -12.37 18.11
C THR A 32 12.35 -11.23 19.11
N VAL A 33 11.84 -10.08 18.66
CA VAL A 33 11.38 -8.98 19.52
C VAL A 33 9.86 -8.91 19.39
N SER A 34 9.15 -9.02 20.51
CA SER A 34 7.70 -8.93 20.58
C SER A 34 7.29 -7.61 21.22
N VAL A 35 6.42 -6.86 20.55
CA VAL A 35 5.89 -5.59 21.05
C VAL A 35 4.39 -5.72 21.26
N PRO A 36 3.90 -5.72 22.52
CA PRO A 36 2.47 -5.80 22.81
C PRO A 36 1.68 -4.65 22.17
N LEU A 37 0.49 -4.96 21.64
CA LEU A 37 -0.35 -3.94 21.02
C LEU A 37 -0.86 -2.89 22.00
N GLU A 38 -0.98 -3.20 23.30
CA GLU A 38 -1.34 -2.22 24.33
C GLU A 38 -0.42 -1.01 24.36
N HIS A 39 0.86 -1.17 24.00
CA HIS A 39 1.80 -0.05 23.89
C HIS A 39 1.65 0.74 22.58
N ILE A 40 1.13 0.11 21.53
CA ILE A 40 1.05 0.66 20.17
C ILE A 40 -0.32 1.34 19.93
N TYR A 41 -1.39 0.70 20.39
CA TYR A 41 -2.78 1.05 20.08
C TYR A 41 -3.18 2.42 20.63
N GLY A 42 -2.54 2.88 21.70
CA GLY A 42 -2.76 4.22 22.28
C GLY A 42 -2.35 5.39 21.37
N GLY A 43 -1.84 5.13 20.16
CA GLY A 43 -1.48 6.16 19.16
C GLY A 43 -0.14 6.86 19.41
N GLY A 44 0.52 6.55 20.52
CA GLY A 44 1.87 7.02 20.82
C GLY A 44 2.92 6.37 19.91
N LYS A 45 3.98 7.12 19.62
CA LYS A 45 5.17 6.56 18.98
C LYS A 45 6.01 5.82 20.01
N ILE A 46 6.22 4.53 19.81
CA ILE A 46 7.19 3.74 20.57
C ILE A 46 8.54 3.85 19.87
N GLN A 47 9.60 4.17 20.62
CA GLN A 47 10.95 4.19 20.09
C GLN A 47 11.96 3.76 21.14
N GLY A 48 12.89 2.88 20.78
CA GLY A 48 13.89 2.38 21.72
C GLY A 48 14.73 1.22 21.20
N PHE A 49 15.46 0.61 22.12
CA PHE A 49 16.25 -0.59 21.90
C PHE A 49 15.60 -1.76 22.62
N PHE A 50 15.29 -2.81 21.88
CA PHE A 50 14.55 -3.97 22.38
C PHE A 50 15.46 -5.21 22.36
N PRO A 51 15.58 -5.96 23.46
CA PRO A 51 16.44 -7.14 23.49
C PRO A 51 15.90 -8.22 22.55
N ILE A 52 16.78 -8.81 21.74
CA ILE A 52 16.41 -9.91 20.86
C ILE A 52 16.37 -11.19 21.70
N LEU A 53 15.22 -11.83 21.78
CA LEU A 53 15.00 -13.02 22.60
C LEU A 53 15.08 -14.30 21.76
N ASN A 54 15.68 -15.35 22.30
CA ASN A 54 15.65 -16.69 21.70
C ASN A 54 14.36 -17.44 22.07
N ALA A 55 14.23 -18.68 21.60
CA ALA A 55 13.05 -19.53 21.87
C ALA A 55 12.79 -19.81 23.38
N SER A 56 13.79 -19.62 24.24
CA SER A 56 13.64 -19.75 25.70
C SER A 56 13.23 -18.45 26.41
N GLY A 57 12.96 -17.38 25.65
CA GLY A 57 12.63 -16.05 26.18
C GLY A 57 13.82 -15.31 26.79
N LYS A 58 15.04 -15.81 26.61
CA LYS A 58 16.28 -15.18 27.10
C LYS A 58 16.94 -14.39 25.98
N PRO A 59 17.71 -13.32 26.30
CA PRO A 59 18.50 -12.62 25.29
C PRO A 59 19.36 -13.59 24.49
N CYS A 60 19.32 -13.51 23.15
CA CYS A 60 20.05 -14.43 22.28
C CYS A 60 21.57 -14.29 22.44
N LYS A 61 22.03 -13.08 22.75
CA LYS A 61 23.41 -12.73 23.10
C LYS A 61 23.41 -11.50 23.99
N VAL A 62 24.40 -11.38 24.87
CA VAL A 62 24.58 -10.19 25.72
C VAL A 62 24.72 -8.94 24.84
N GLY A 63 23.85 -7.95 25.07
CA GLY A 63 23.82 -6.70 24.32
C GLY A 63 23.17 -6.77 22.93
N ALA A 64 22.63 -7.92 22.52
CA ALA A 64 21.91 -8.02 21.25
C ALA A 64 20.54 -7.33 21.35
N VAL A 65 20.41 -6.18 20.68
CA VAL A 65 19.21 -5.36 20.67
C VAL A 65 18.80 -4.98 19.25
N LEU A 66 17.51 -4.83 19.03
CA LEU A 66 16.92 -4.26 17.83
C LEU A 66 16.45 -2.84 18.12
N SER A 67 16.95 -1.87 17.36
CA SER A 67 16.47 -0.49 17.44
C SER A 67 15.19 -0.35 16.62
N LEU A 68 14.08 -0.03 17.28
CA LEU A 68 12.77 0.07 16.65
C LEU A 68 12.14 1.43 16.91
N SER A 69 11.33 1.87 15.95
CA SER A 69 10.48 3.04 16.02
C SER A 69 9.15 2.67 15.35
N ILE A 70 8.08 2.56 16.13
CA ILE A 70 6.77 2.06 15.69
C ILE A 70 5.70 3.08 16.04
N GLN A 71 4.82 3.36 15.11
CA GLN A 71 3.64 4.19 15.33
C GLN A 71 2.46 3.56 14.60
N TYR A 72 1.34 3.44 15.29
CA TYR A 72 0.08 3.03 14.70
C TYR A 72 -0.79 4.26 14.45
N ASN A 73 -1.25 4.40 13.21
CA ASN A 73 -2.19 5.44 12.81
C ASN A 73 -3.52 4.75 12.48
N PRO A 74 -4.54 4.89 13.33
CA PRO A 74 -5.86 4.32 13.07
C PRO A 74 -6.49 4.98 11.84
N ILE A 75 -7.34 4.24 11.11
CA ILE A 75 -7.91 4.70 9.83
C ILE A 75 -8.74 5.98 10.02
N GLU A 76 -9.33 6.16 11.19
CA GLU A 76 -10.09 7.33 11.59
C GLU A 76 -9.24 8.62 11.62
N GLN A 77 -7.92 8.52 11.77
CA GLN A 77 -7.01 9.67 11.71
C GLN A 77 -6.51 9.96 10.29
N LEU A 78 -6.75 9.07 9.33
CA LEU A 78 -6.27 9.19 7.96
C LEU A 78 -7.33 9.92 7.11
N SER A 79 -7.19 11.25 7.03
CA SER A 79 -8.11 12.16 6.31
C SER A 79 -8.43 11.75 4.87
N ILE A 80 -7.49 11.08 4.20
CA ILE A 80 -7.64 10.56 2.83
C ILE A 80 -8.76 9.53 2.67
N TYR A 81 -9.21 8.87 3.75
CA TYR A 81 -10.23 7.82 3.69
C TYR A 81 -11.64 8.31 4.08
N HIS A 82 -11.78 9.54 4.59
CA HIS A 82 -13.08 10.06 5.06
C HIS A 82 -13.92 10.74 3.98
N HIS A 83 -13.27 11.35 2.98
CA HIS A 83 -13.95 12.20 1.99
C HIS A 83 -13.83 11.66 0.55
N GLY A 84 -13.37 10.41 0.39
CA GLY A 84 -13.00 9.84 -0.90
C GLY A 84 -11.96 10.69 -1.65
N ILE A 85 -11.97 10.65 -2.99
CA ILE A 85 -11.12 11.52 -3.84
C ILE A 85 -11.56 13.01 -3.75
N GLY A 86 -12.59 13.32 -2.97
CA GLY A 86 -13.14 14.66 -2.75
C GLY A 86 -12.24 15.65 -2.01
N ALA A 87 -10.95 15.32 -1.77
CA ALA A 87 -9.95 16.25 -1.21
C ALA A 87 -9.61 17.44 -2.15
N GLY A 88 -10.33 17.57 -3.26
CA GLY A 88 -10.27 18.69 -4.17
C GLY A 88 -9.04 18.65 -5.09
N PRO A 89 -8.74 19.77 -5.78
CA PRO A 89 -7.65 19.84 -6.74
C PRO A 89 -6.28 19.66 -6.09
N HIS A 90 -6.16 19.45 -4.78
CA HIS A 90 -4.90 19.21 -4.10
C HIS A 90 -4.69 17.74 -3.71
N TYR A 91 -5.56 16.82 -4.13
CA TYR A 91 -5.35 15.40 -3.92
C TYR A 91 -3.98 14.95 -4.48
N PRO A 92 -3.10 14.37 -3.65
CA PRO A 92 -1.74 13.99 -4.07
C PRO A 92 -1.69 12.64 -4.80
N GLY A 93 -2.80 11.91 -4.87
CA GLY A 93 -2.82 10.53 -5.34
C GLY A 93 -2.60 9.51 -4.22
N VAL A 94 -2.37 8.26 -4.62
CA VAL A 94 -2.02 7.19 -3.70
C VAL A 94 -0.57 7.40 -3.22
N PRO A 95 -0.30 7.50 -1.91
CA PRO A 95 1.06 7.69 -1.41
C PRO A 95 1.90 6.42 -1.57
N GLY A 96 3.23 6.58 -1.68
CA GLY A 96 4.18 5.46 -1.71
C GLY A 96 4.18 4.66 -3.01
N THR A 97 3.59 5.16 -4.09
CA THR A 97 3.59 4.51 -5.41
C THR A 97 4.80 4.94 -6.24
N TYR A 98 5.28 4.03 -7.09
CA TYR A 98 6.39 4.32 -8.02
C TYR A 98 6.01 5.40 -9.05
N PHE A 99 4.82 5.27 -9.63
CA PHE A 99 4.28 6.29 -10.53
C PHE A 99 3.40 7.27 -9.75
N PRO A 100 3.71 8.57 -9.75
CA PRO A 100 2.90 9.58 -9.09
C PRO A 100 1.64 9.91 -9.91
N LEU A 101 0.66 10.55 -9.26
CA LEU A 101 -0.54 11.05 -9.91
C LEU A 101 -0.17 12.08 -11.00
N ARG A 102 -0.58 11.80 -12.24
CA ARG A 102 -0.46 12.73 -13.38
C ARG A 102 -1.78 13.48 -13.59
N ARG A 103 -1.69 14.74 -13.99
CA ARG A 103 -2.86 15.63 -14.19
C ARG A 103 -2.98 16.02 -15.65
N GLY A 104 -4.21 16.38 -16.06
CA GLY A 104 -4.51 16.76 -17.44
C GLY A 104 -4.56 15.58 -18.42
N GLY A 105 -4.57 14.34 -17.92
CA GLY A 105 -4.76 13.15 -18.76
C GLY A 105 -6.22 13.01 -19.21
N THR A 106 -6.41 12.54 -20.43
CA THR A 106 -7.71 12.06 -20.91
C THR A 106 -7.71 10.54 -20.86
N VAL A 107 -8.74 9.96 -20.24
CA VAL A 107 -8.91 8.51 -20.14
C VAL A 107 -10.08 8.11 -21.03
N THR A 108 -9.85 7.15 -21.93
CA THR A 108 -10.93 6.50 -22.70
C THR A 108 -11.30 5.20 -22.02
N LEU A 109 -12.56 5.07 -21.62
CA LEU A 109 -13.10 3.86 -21.02
C LEU A 109 -13.61 2.92 -22.11
N TYR A 110 -13.14 1.68 -22.11
CA TYR A 110 -13.58 0.61 -23.01
C TYR A 110 -14.33 -0.44 -22.19
N GLN A 111 -15.58 -0.74 -22.56
CA GLN A 111 -16.39 -1.75 -21.87
C GLN A 111 -15.97 -3.17 -22.29
N ASP A 112 -15.76 -3.31 -23.59
CA ASP A 112 -15.41 -4.54 -24.29
C ASP A 112 -14.46 -4.18 -25.44
N ALA A 113 -13.94 -5.18 -26.15
CA ALA A 113 -13.18 -4.94 -27.38
C ALA A 113 -14.04 -4.24 -28.46
N HIS A 114 -15.34 -4.50 -28.47
CA HIS A 114 -16.31 -3.87 -29.36
C HIS A 114 -17.68 -3.80 -28.70
N VAL A 115 -18.34 -2.64 -28.81
CA VAL A 115 -19.73 -2.44 -28.42
C VAL A 115 -20.49 -1.98 -29.67
N PRO A 116 -21.52 -2.71 -30.13
CA PRO A 116 -22.30 -2.29 -31.29
C PRO A 116 -23.07 -0.98 -31.04
N ASP A 117 -23.33 -0.26 -32.13
CA ASP A 117 -24.10 0.98 -32.07
C ASP A 117 -25.51 0.72 -31.51
N GLY A 118 -25.97 1.63 -30.63
CA GLY A 118 -27.30 1.55 -30.03
C GLY A 118 -27.43 0.60 -28.83
N CYS A 119 -26.36 -0.11 -28.43
CA CYS A 119 -26.38 -0.98 -27.25
C CYS A 119 -26.14 -0.25 -25.92
N LEU A 120 -25.69 1.01 -25.96
CA LEU A 120 -25.46 1.80 -24.75
C LEU A 120 -26.76 2.47 -24.27
N PRO A 121 -27.04 2.48 -22.96
CA PRO A 121 -28.18 3.20 -22.41
C PRO A 121 -27.99 4.71 -22.58
N ASN A 122 -29.10 5.44 -22.70
CA ASN A 122 -29.10 6.91 -22.67
C ASN A 122 -28.82 7.40 -21.24
N LEU A 123 -27.55 7.48 -20.87
CA LEU A 123 -27.09 8.01 -19.59
C LEU A 123 -26.52 9.42 -19.78
N ARG A 124 -27.13 10.43 -19.15
CA ARG A 124 -26.66 11.82 -19.19
C ARG A 124 -25.55 12.06 -18.17
N LEU A 125 -24.51 12.75 -18.60
CA LEU A 125 -23.41 13.24 -17.79
C LEU A 125 -23.69 14.67 -17.29
N ASP A 126 -22.91 15.13 -16.32
CA ASP A 126 -23.07 16.46 -15.69
C ASP A 126 -22.98 17.64 -16.68
N ASN A 127 -22.26 17.46 -17.79
CA ASN A 127 -22.14 18.46 -18.85
C ASN A 127 -23.30 18.42 -19.87
N GLY A 128 -24.33 17.60 -19.63
CA GLY A 128 -25.50 17.44 -20.50
C GLY A 128 -25.30 16.54 -21.71
N HIS A 129 -24.09 16.02 -21.94
CA HIS A 129 -23.83 15.03 -22.98
C HIS A 129 -24.26 13.63 -22.53
N ASN A 130 -24.52 12.73 -23.48
CA ASN A 130 -24.72 11.32 -23.17
C ASN A 130 -23.36 10.60 -23.04
N ILE A 131 -23.33 9.51 -22.28
CA ILE A 131 -22.17 8.62 -22.21
C ILE A 131 -21.86 8.05 -23.60
N CYS A 132 -20.59 8.06 -23.97
CA CYS A 132 -20.05 7.40 -25.16
C CYS A 132 -18.86 6.54 -24.73
N MET A 133 -18.83 5.27 -25.15
CA MET A 133 -17.69 4.39 -24.89
C MET A 133 -16.65 4.51 -26.01
N GLY A 134 -15.38 4.24 -25.70
CA GLY A 134 -14.35 4.14 -26.73
C GLY A 134 -14.60 2.93 -27.63
N ASN A 135 -14.37 3.09 -28.94
CA ASN A 135 -14.36 1.99 -29.89
C ASN A 135 -12.91 1.66 -30.26
N VAL A 136 -12.49 0.41 -30.07
CA VAL A 136 -11.22 -0.06 -30.63
C VAL A 136 -11.43 -0.24 -32.13
N GLY A 137 -11.11 0.78 -32.92
CA GLY A 137 -11.00 0.61 -34.36
C GLY A 137 -9.89 -0.40 -34.64
N VAL A 138 -10.20 -1.50 -35.34
CA VAL A 138 -9.17 -2.40 -35.88
C VAL A 138 -8.40 -1.63 -36.95
N THR A 139 -7.48 -0.80 -36.52
CA THR A 139 -6.41 -0.24 -37.33
C THR A 139 -5.14 -0.84 -36.77
N SER A 140 -4.38 -1.53 -37.62
CA SER A 140 -3.14 -2.19 -37.24
C SER A 140 -2.20 -1.19 -36.57
N LEU A 141 -2.05 -1.28 -35.25
CA LEU A 141 -1.02 -0.59 -34.52
C LEU A 141 0.05 -1.60 -34.13
N THR A 142 1.09 -1.65 -34.96
CA THR A 142 2.39 -2.22 -34.61
C THR A 142 2.95 -1.48 -33.40
N GLN A 143 3.02 -2.19 -32.27
CA GLN A 143 4.03 -2.18 -31.20
C GLN A 143 4.77 -0.87 -30.87
N TYR A 144 4.59 -0.35 -29.64
CA TYR A 144 5.69 -0.07 -28.70
C TYR A 144 5.14 -0.18 -27.27
N ALA A 145 5.14 -1.39 -26.72
CA ALA A 145 5.18 -1.55 -25.28
C ALA A 145 6.60 -1.18 -24.85
N VAL A 146 6.77 0.00 -24.24
CA VAL A 146 7.98 0.31 -23.51
C VAL A 146 7.97 -0.60 -22.28
N LEU A 147 8.76 -1.68 -22.37
CA LEU A 147 9.33 -2.37 -21.24
C LEU A 147 10.33 -1.39 -20.61
N ASP A 148 9.99 -0.82 -19.45
CA ASP A 148 11.02 -0.30 -18.56
C ASP A 148 11.30 -1.38 -17.51
N ALA A 149 12.58 -1.71 -17.41
CA ALA A 149 13.17 -2.70 -16.51
C ALA A 149 13.22 -2.22 -15.05
#